data_AF-A0A970L7N9-F1
#
_entry.id   AF-A0A970L7N9-F1
#
_cell.length_a   1.000
_cell.length_b   1.000
_cell.length_c   1.000
_cell.angle_alpha   90.00
_cell.angle_beta   90.00
_cell.angle_gamma   90.00
#
_symmetry.space_group_name_H-M   'P 1'
#
loop_
_entity.id
_entity.type
_entity.pdbx_description
1 polymer ?
#
loop_
_entity_poly.entity_id
_entity_poly.type
_entity_poly.pdbx_seq_one_letter_code
_entity_poly.pdbx_strand_id
1 'polypeptide(L)'
;MKKIIILLSFIILNVSCESISNSIKETFEPAPQEEYGKKTKSIFDKVTIEKKQEVPIASQVEALEKAENQLRALPEFQGKKIRLYRSTHFYQDGRIITEIQNPDEPRNIDSYTYRDGKWETPEPVRISLSDKIEEHLIDLDSIPFVNAHKVYQAITEKSAELGIEPRETIYVVPRNNKANWYPKTLNTDRSSYRMEFDSQGNLLSFEQT
;
A
#
# COMPACT_ATOMS: atom_id res chain seq x y z
N MET A 1 -9.21 69.57 27.45
CA MET A 1 -9.39 70.02 28.85
C MET A 1 -10.68 69.40 29.40
N LYS A 2 -10.66 68.92 30.65
CA LYS A 2 -11.72 68.25 31.48
C LYS A 2 -12.06 66.79 31.10
N LYS A 3 -11.61 65.76 31.83
CA LYS A 3 -11.95 65.23 33.20
C LYS A 3 -13.29 64.45 33.20
N ILE A 4 -13.29 63.10 33.21
CA ILE A 4 -13.18 62.11 34.32
C ILE A 4 -14.49 61.96 35.14
N ILE A 5 -14.94 60.69 35.31
CA ILE A 5 -15.46 59.94 36.51
C ILE A 5 -16.17 58.68 35.95
N ILE A 6 -15.61 57.45 35.95
CA ILE A 6 -15.33 56.44 37.02
C ILE A 6 -16.57 55.80 37.66
N LEU A 7 -16.76 54.50 37.40
CA LEU A 7 -17.22 53.43 38.31
C LEU A 7 -16.97 52.08 37.56
N LEU A 8 -16.06 51.15 37.85
CA LEU A 8 -15.37 50.60 39.04
C LEU A 8 -16.14 49.48 39.75
N SER A 9 -15.83 48.22 39.40
CA SER A 9 -15.73 47.04 40.29
C SER A 9 -15.43 45.77 39.46
N PHE A 10 -14.18 45.30 39.37
CA PHE A 10 -13.48 44.31 40.24
C PHE A 10 -13.78 42.84 39.85
N ILE A 11 -12.90 42.15 39.09
CA ILE A 11 -11.72 41.32 39.51
C ILE A 11 -12.19 39.98 40.13
N ILE A 12 -11.76 38.81 39.65
CA ILE A 12 -10.55 38.09 40.09
C ILE A 12 -10.02 37.14 38.99
N LEU A 13 -8.70 37.23 38.79
CA LEU A 13 -7.82 36.34 38.01
C LEU A 13 -7.67 34.97 38.69
N ASN A 14 -7.39 33.90 37.93
CA ASN A 14 -6.33 32.94 38.25
C ASN A 14 -6.03 32.03 37.04
N VAL A 15 -4.75 31.96 36.69
CA VAL A 15 -4.13 30.97 35.81
C VAL A 15 -3.30 30.05 36.72
N SER A 16 -3.40 28.72 36.61
CA SER A 16 -2.29 27.83 36.96
C SER A 16 -2.37 26.45 36.29
N CYS A 17 -1.20 25.85 36.13
CA CYS A 17 -0.81 24.68 35.34
C CYS A 17 -1.33 23.29 35.76
N GLU A 18 -1.13 22.38 34.80
CA GLU A 18 -0.95 20.92 34.84
C GLU A 18 -0.80 20.20 36.19
N SER A 19 -1.44 19.04 36.28
CA SER A 19 -0.80 17.83 36.83
C SER A 19 -1.44 16.56 36.27
N ILE A 20 -0.68 15.89 35.41
CA ILE A 20 -0.72 14.44 35.25
C ILE A 20 -0.20 13.85 36.57
N SER A 21 -1.04 13.17 37.33
CA SER A 21 -0.63 12.20 38.35
C SER A 21 -1.87 11.63 39.02
N ASN A 22 -2.26 10.43 38.62
CA ASN A 22 -2.62 9.31 39.49
C ASN A 22 -3.20 8.21 38.59
N SER A 23 -2.31 7.59 37.81
CA SER A 23 -2.47 6.16 37.58
C SER A 23 -2.34 5.46 38.94
N ILE A 24 -3.01 4.32 39.07
CA ILE A 24 -2.86 3.37 40.17
C ILE A 24 -3.57 3.81 41.47
N LYS A 25 -4.90 3.75 41.47
CA LYS A 25 -5.70 3.25 42.60
C LYS A 25 -7.15 3.15 42.16
N GLU A 26 -7.55 1.98 41.68
CA GLU A 26 -8.89 1.38 41.82
C GLU A 26 -9.00 0.09 40.99
N THR A 27 -7.97 -0.78 41.08
CA THR A 27 -8.00 -2.17 40.58
C THR A 27 -8.71 -3.12 41.56
N PHE A 28 -9.35 -2.63 42.61
CA PHE A 28 -9.97 -3.49 43.61
C PHE A 28 -11.26 -2.86 44.13
N GLU A 29 -12.34 -2.94 43.34
CA GLU A 29 -13.72 -3.07 43.81
C GLU A 29 -14.66 -3.24 42.60
N PRO A 30 -15.67 -4.14 42.64
CA PRO A 30 -16.58 -4.33 41.52
C PRO A 30 -17.61 -3.19 41.47
N ALA A 31 -17.66 -2.47 40.35
CA ALA A 31 -18.62 -1.40 40.14
C ALA A 31 -20.07 -1.94 40.06
N PRO A 32 -21.06 -1.23 40.64
CA PRO A 32 -22.48 -1.57 40.53
C PRO A 32 -22.97 -1.46 39.10
N GLN A 33 -23.85 -2.37 38.68
CA GLN A 33 -24.55 -2.25 37.39
C GLN A 33 -25.66 -1.21 37.51
N GLU A 34 -25.48 -0.07 36.85
CA GLU A 34 -26.57 0.86 36.55
C GLU A 34 -26.86 0.87 35.05
N GLU A 35 -28.05 0.35 34.75
CA GLU A 35 -28.76 0.44 33.50
C GLU A 35 -29.16 1.90 33.26
N TYR A 36 -28.62 2.53 32.20
CA TYR A 36 -29.13 3.82 31.72
C TYR A 36 -29.26 3.83 30.20
N GLY A 37 -30.48 3.52 29.77
CA GLY A 37 -30.96 3.93 28.46
C GLY A 37 -31.06 5.45 28.39
N LYS A 38 -30.31 6.07 27.46
CA LYS A 38 -30.64 7.37 26.88
C LYS A 38 -30.32 7.36 25.39
N LYS A 39 -31.39 7.49 24.60
CA LYS A 39 -31.34 7.74 23.16
C LYS A 39 -30.66 9.09 22.90
N THR A 40 -29.38 9.05 22.59
CA THR A 40 -28.72 10.13 21.84
C THR A 40 -28.65 9.66 20.40
N LYS A 41 -29.41 10.31 19.51
CA LYS A 41 -29.41 10.03 18.08
C LYS A 41 -28.01 10.34 17.55
N SER A 42 -27.25 9.29 17.25
CA SER A 42 -25.86 9.38 16.80
C SER A 42 -25.78 10.13 15.48
N ILE A 43 -24.95 11.19 15.44
CA ILE A 43 -24.56 11.90 14.22
C ILE A 43 -23.67 11.00 13.32
N PHE A 44 -23.27 9.81 13.79
CA PHE A 44 -22.44 8.86 13.05
C PHE A 44 -23.21 7.85 12.17
N ASP A 45 -24.54 7.85 12.17
CA ASP A 45 -25.32 6.82 11.44
C ASP A 45 -25.48 7.07 9.92
N LYS A 46 -24.74 8.03 9.34
CA LYS A 46 -24.70 8.23 7.88
C LYS A 46 -23.31 8.63 7.38
N VAL A 47 -22.30 7.82 7.69
CA VAL A 47 -21.22 7.64 6.73
C VAL A 47 -21.52 6.33 6.01
N THR A 48 -22.26 6.42 4.92
CA THR A 48 -22.22 5.36 3.91
C THR A 48 -20.81 5.42 3.34
N ILE A 49 -19.91 4.60 3.89
CA ILE A 49 -18.66 4.28 3.19
C ILE A 49 -19.12 3.53 1.95
N GLU A 50 -19.23 4.25 0.83
CA GLU A 50 -19.31 3.61 -0.47
C GLU A 50 -18.08 2.72 -0.55
N LYS A 51 -18.30 1.40 -0.46
CA LYS A 51 -17.25 0.41 -0.60
C LYS A 51 -16.80 0.51 -2.06
N LYS A 52 -15.81 1.38 -2.32
CA LYS A 52 -15.19 1.54 -3.62
C LYS A 52 -14.83 0.14 -4.08
N GLN A 53 -15.40 -0.28 -5.20
CA GLN A 53 -15.14 -1.60 -5.74
C GLN A 53 -13.64 -1.69 -6.02
N GLU A 54 -12.95 -2.55 -5.27
CA GLU A 54 -11.52 -2.79 -5.41
C GLU A 54 -11.32 -3.54 -6.74
N VAL A 55 -10.87 -2.81 -7.76
CA VAL A 55 -10.55 -3.37 -9.06
C VAL A 55 -9.05 -3.61 -9.12
N PRO A 56 -8.57 -4.87 -9.25
CA PRO A 56 -7.15 -5.16 -9.32
C PRO A 56 -6.48 -4.39 -10.45
N ILE A 57 -5.35 -3.74 -10.17
CA ILE A 57 -4.64 -2.98 -11.21
C ILE A 57 -4.19 -3.90 -12.35
N ALA A 58 -3.82 -5.14 -12.02
CA ALA A 58 -3.39 -6.14 -12.99
C ALA A 58 -4.52 -6.57 -13.96
N SER A 59 -5.78 -6.30 -13.64
CA SER A 59 -6.91 -6.55 -14.55
C SER A 59 -7.06 -5.48 -15.64
N GLN A 60 -6.31 -4.37 -15.57
CA GLN A 60 -6.51 -3.18 -16.38
C GLN A 60 -5.24 -2.82 -17.18
N VAL A 61 -5.13 -3.30 -18.42
CA VAL A 61 -3.99 -3.05 -19.32
C VAL A 61 -3.68 -1.55 -19.45
N GLU A 62 -4.68 -0.74 -19.79
CA GLU A 62 -4.50 0.71 -19.97
C GLU A 62 -4.04 1.41 -18.68
N ALA A 63 -4.48 0.93 -17.51
CA ALA A 63 -4.08 1.51 -16.23
C ALA A 63 -2.63 1.16 -15.87
N LEU A 64 -2.16 -0.05 -16.20
CA LEU A 64 -0.75 -0.45 -16.05
C LEU A 64 0.16 0.37 -16.95
N GLU A 65 -0.19 0.51 -18.23
CA GLU A 65 0.55 1.31 -19.20
C GLU A 65 0.60 2.78 -18.77
N LYS A 66 -0.54 3.32 -18.33
CA LYS A 66 -0.62 4.70 -17.81
C LYS A 66 0.27 4.88 -16.58
N ALA A 67 0.22 3.97 -15.61
CA ALA A 67 1.04 4.06 -14.41
C ALA A 67 2.54 4.01 -14.75
N GLU A 68 2.95 3.11 -15.64
CA GLU A 68 4.34 3.02 -16.08
C GLU A 68 4.79 4.27 -16.84
N ASN A 69 3.97 4.77 -17.78
CA ASN A 69 4.27 6.00 -18.52
C ASN A 69 4.38 7.21 -17.59
N GLN A 70 3.51 7.32 -16.59
CA GLN A 70 3.60 8.37 -15.57
C GLN A 70 4.85 8.24 -14.71
N LEU A 71 5.26 7.02 -14.36
CA LEU A 71 6.50 6.77 -13.62
C LEU A 71 7.71 7.25 -14.44
N ARG A 72 7.78 6.85 -15.72
CA ARG A 72 8.81 7.29 -16.67
C ARG A 72 8.82 8.80 -16.90
N ALA A 73 7.66 9.44 -16.74
CA ALA A 73 7.51 10.89 -16.87
C ALA A 73 7.99 11.68 -15.65
N LEU A 74 8.31 11.03 -14.52
CA LEU A 74 8.80 11.75 -13.34
C LEU A 74 10.14 12.46 -13.62
N PRO A 75 10.36 13.69 -13.09
CA PRO A 75 11.55 14.48 -13.37
C PRO A 75 12.88 13.76 -13.12
N GLU A 76 12.97 12.98 -12.05
CA GLU A 76 14.15 12.24 -11.63
C GLU A 76 14.56 11.12 -12.62
N PHE A 77 13.60 10.63 -13.42
CA PHE A 77 13.80 9.55 -14.38
C PHE A 77 13.88 10.01 -15.84
N GLN A 78 13.74 11.31 -16.13
CA GLN A 78 13.77 11.84 -17.48
C GLN A 78 15.09 11.49 -18.20
N GLY A 79 14.99 10.70 -19.27
CA GLY A 79 16.13 10.25 -20.07
C GLY A 79 17.07 9.26 -19.35
N LYS A 80 16.67 8.74 -18.18
CA LYS A 80 17.47 7.80 -17.38
C LYS A 80 16.83 6.42 -17.38
N LYS A 81 17.67 5.43 -17.11
CA LYS A 81 17.22 4.04 -16.97
C LYS A 81 16.55 3.84 -15.61
N ILE A 82 15.36 3.27 -15.60
CA ILE A 82 14.65 2.90 -14.37
C ILE A 82 14.99 1.45 -14.02
N ARG A 83 15.57 1.25 -12.84
CA ARG A 83 15.96 -0.09 -12.34
C ARG A 83 15.14 -0.41 -11.10
N LEU A 84 14.28 -1.41 -11.22
CA LEU A 84 13.44 -1.88 -10.13
C LEU A 84 14.29 -2.70 -9.17
N TYR A 85 14.06 -2.51 -7.87
CA TYR A 85 14.75 -3.17 -6.78
C TYR A 85 13.78 -4.08 -6.04
N ARG A 86 14.22 -5.32 -5.75
CA ARG A 86 13.56 -6.35 -4.91
C ARG A 86 12.14 -6.78 -5.25
N SER A 87 11.17 -5.87 -5.35
CA SER A 87 9.80 -6.26 -5.62
C SER A 87 8.99 -5.13 -6.24
N THR A 88 8.08 -5.52 -7.13
CA THR A 88 6.96 -4.67 -7.57
C THR A 88 5.68 -5.44 -7.31
N HIS A 89 4.76 -4.82 -6.57
CA HIS A 89 3.49 -5.39 -6.15
C HIS A 89 2.33 -4.72 -6.88
N PHE A 90 1.41 -5.52 -7.38
CA PHE A 90 0.18 -5.12 -8.07
C PHE A 90 -1.01 -5.57 -7.22
N TYR A 91 -1.62 -4.62 -6.52
CA TYR A 91 -2.65 -4.90 -5.52
C TYR A 91 -4.06 -4.96 -6.11
N GLN A 92 -4.94 -5.63 -5.37
CA GLN A 92 -6.36 -5.76 -5.69
C GLN A 92 -7.13 -4.44 -5.59
N ASP A 93 -6.64 -3.50 -4.78
CA ASP A 93 -7.25 -2.19 -4.57
C ASP A 93 -6.80 -1.13 -5.59
N GLY A 94 -6.13 -1.56 -6.67
CA GLY A 94 -5.67 -0.69 -7.75
C GLY A 94 -4.28 -0.08 -7.54
N ARG A 95 -3.58 -0.43 -6.46
CA ARG A 95 -2.23 0.11 -6.19
C ARG A 95 -1.11 -0.63 -6.91
N ILE A 96 -0.04 0.11 -7.17
CA ILE A 96 1.29 -0.43 -7.47
C ILE A 96 2.24 0.08 -6.40
N ILE A 97 3.06 -0.81 -5.83
CA ILE A 97 4.19 -0.40 -4.98
C ILE A 97 5.45 -1.01 -5.55
N THR A 98 6.45 -0.17 -5.83
CA THR A 98 7.72 -0.58 -6.42
C THR A 98 8.88 0.15 -5.76
N GLU A 99 9.98 -0.55 -5.52
CA GLU A 99 11.22 0.06 -5.05
C GLU A 99 12.13 0.29 -6.24
N ILE A 100 12.77 1.46 -6.34
CA ILE A 100 13.56 1.86 -7.51
C ILE A 100 14.90 2.40 -7.04
N GLN A 101 15.97 2.01 -7.74
CA GLN A 101 17.29 2.61 -7.53
C GLN A 101 17.29 4.05 -8.01
N ASN A 102 17.75 4.97 -7.16
CA ASN A 102 17.97 6.34 -7.56
C ASN A 102 19.07 6.37 -8.64
N PRO A 103 18.79 6.91 -9.85
CA PRO A 103 19.73 6.84 -10.97
C PRO A 103 20.95 7.74 -10.80
N ASP A 104 20.87 8.77 -9.95
CA ASP A 104 21.98 9.69 -9.65
C ASP A 104 22.79 9.24 -8.43
N GLU A 105 22.15 8.55 -7.49
CA GLU A 105 22.76 7.99 -6.28
C GLU A 105 22.49 6.48 -6.16
N PRO A 106 23.26 5.59 -6.84
CA PRO A 106 22.95 4.17 -6.95
C PRO A 106 22.88 3.37 -5.64
N ARG A 107 23.33 3.95 -4.52
CA ARG A 107 23.20 3.37 -3.17
C ARG A 107 21.86 3.69 -2.49
N ASN A 108 21.10 4.64 -3.03
CA ASN A 108 19.80 5.01 -2.52
C ASN A 108 18.71 4.25 -3.29
N ILE A 109 17.77 3.72 -2.53
CA ILE A 109 16.57 3.08 -3.03
C ILE A 109 15.40 3.88 -2.46
N ASP A 110 14.42 4.18 -3.30
CA ASP A 110 13.19 4.83 -2.88
C ASP A 110 11.98 3.95 -3.24
N SER A 111 10.96 3.97 -2.38
CA SER A 111 9.68 3.29 -2.58
C SER A 111 8.69 4.24 -3.23
N TYR A 112 8.10 3.82 -4.33
CA TYR A 112 7.09 4.55 -5.08
C TYR A 112 5.74 3.87 -4.94
N THR A 113 4.73 4.63 -4.52
CA THR A 113 3.35 4.16 -4.42
C THR A 113 2.48 4.83 -5.47
N TYR A 114 1.86 4.04 -6.34
CA TYR A 114 0.80 4.46 -7.23
C TYR A 114 -0.55 4.20 -6.57
N ARG A 115 -1.38 5.24 -6.47
CA ARG A 115 -2.73 5.16 -5.91
C ARG A 115 -3.60 6.23 -6.55
N ASP A 116 -4.87 5.90 -6.79
CA ASP A 116 -5.88 6.84 -7.28
C ASP A 116 -5.45 7.59 -8.56
N GLY A 117 -4.73 6.90 -9.46
CA GLY A 117 -4.37 7.44 -10.77
C GLY A 117 -3.08 8.25 -10.85
N LYS A 118 -2.28 8.27 -9.78
CA LYS A 118 -1.03 9.05 -9.67
C LYS A 118 0.02 8.37 -8.79
N TRP A 119 1.27 8.74 -8.99
CA TRP A 119 2.37 8.41 -8.08
C TRP A 119 2.40 9.41 -6.91
N GLU A 120 2.57 8.89 -5.70
CA GLU A 120 2.79 9.65 -4.47
C GLU A 120 4.27 10.09 -4.39
N THR A 121 4.58 10.95 -3.41
CA THR A 121 5.97 11.31 -3.12
C THR A 121 6.74 10.06 -2.69
N PRO A 122 7.92 9.77 -3.28
CA PRO A 122 8.67 8.57 -2.93
C PRO A 122 9.23 8.64 -1.51
N GLU A 123 9.36 7.47 -0.88
CA GLU A 123 9.90 7.33 0.48
C GLU A 123 11.24 6.59 0.47
N PRO A 124 12.27 7.08 1.20
CA PRO A 124 13.57 6.43 1.21
C PRO A 124 13.52 5.07 1.90
N VAL A 125 14.09 4.06 1.25
CA VAL A 125 14.22 2.70 1.77
C VAL A 125 15.56 2.55 2.49
N ARG A 126 15.54 2.01 3.71
CA ARG A 126 16.75 1.75 4.48
C ARG A 126 17.47 0.51 3.94
N ILE A 127 18.68 0.72 3.43
CA ILE A 127 19.52 -0.34 2.87
C ILE A 127 20.66 -0.68 3.83
N SER A 128 20.93 -1.98 4.02
CA SER A 128 22.08 -2.43 4.80
C SER A 128 23.39 -2.17 4.06
N LEU A 129 24.48 -1.93 4.80
CA LEU A 129 25.82 -1.86 4.21
C LEU A 129 26.24 -3.17 3.54
N SER A 130 25.76 -4.31 4.05
CA SER A 130 26.00 -5.63 3.47
C SER A 130 25.11 -5.95 2.25
N ASP A 131 24.17 -5.07 1.92
CA ASP A 131 23.20 -5.31 0.87
C ASP A 131 23.84 -5.19 -0.52
N LYS A 132 23.65 -6.23 -1.32
CA LYS A 132 24.18 -6.33 -2.68
C LYS A 132 23.12 -5.85 -3.66
N ILE A 133 22.95 -4.53 -3.72
CA ILE A 133 21.88 -3.89 -4.50
C ILE A 133 21.81 -4.45 -5.93
N GLU A 134 22.95 -4.54 -6.64
CA GLU A 134 23.01 -5.00 -8.03
C GLU A 134 22.47 -6.43 -8.23
N GLU A 135 22.52 -7.33 -7.24
CA GLU A 135 21.95 -8.68 -7.35
C GLU A 135 20.40 -8.65 -7.36
N HIS A 136 19.81 -7.55 -6.94
CA HIS A 136 18.36 -7.35 -6.78
C HIS A 136 17.79 -6.32 -7.76
N LEU A 137 18.54 -5.94 -8.79
CA LEU A 137 18.09 -5.01 -9.82
C LEU A 137 17.65 -5.72 -11.10
N ILE A 138 16.69 -5.10 -11.77
CA ILE A 138 16.35 -5.36 -13.16
C ILE A 138 15.88 -4.07 -13.81
N ASP A 139 16.09 -3.93 -15.11
CA ASP A 139 15.60 -2.79 -15.85
C ASP A 139 14.08 -2.90 -16.07
N LEU A 140 13.35 -1.81 -15.84
CA LEU A 140 11.90 -1.76 -16.08
C LEU A 140 11.55 -2.15 -17.52
N ASP A 141 12.40 -1.80 -18.49
CA ASP A 141 12.22 -2.17 -19.91
C ASP A 141 12.21 -3.69 -20.16
N SER A 142 12.83 -4.47 -19.26
CA SER A 142 12.85 -5.95 -19.37
C SER A 142 11.61 -6.60 -18.76
N ILE A 143 10.90 -5.87 -17.89
CA ILE A 143 9.67 -6.33 -17.24
C ILE A 143 8.61 -5.21 -17.17
N PRO A 144 8.03 -4.82 -18.32
CA PRO A 144 6.97 -3.82 -18.35
C PRO A 144 5.80 -4.22 -17.44
N PHE A 145 5.17 -3.23 -16.79
CA PHE A 145 4.06 -3.45 -15.85
C PHE A 145 2.88 -4.18 -16.50
N VAL A 146 2.67 -4.02 -17.81
CA VAL A 146 1.64 -4.75 -18.55
C VAL A 146 1.80 -6.27 -18.46
N ASN A 147 3.01 -6.80 -18.20
CA ASN A 147 3.20 -8.24 -18.01
C ASN A 147 2.45 -8.78 -16.78
N ALA A 148 2.15 -7.95 -15.78
CA ALA A 148 1.30 -8.32 -14.65
C ALA A 148 -0.11 -8.74 -15.10
N HIS A 149 -0.60 -8.19 -16.22
CA HIS A 149 -1.89 -8.55 -16.79
C HIS A 149 -1.93 -10.00 -17.28
N LYS A 150 -0.85 -10.49 -17.90
CA LYS A 150 -0.75 -11.89 -18.36
C LYS A 150 -0.82 -12.86 -17.19
N VAL A 151 -0.11 -12.53 -16.10
CA VAL A 151 -0.14 -13.31 -14.86
C VAL A 151 -1.55 -13.30 -14.26
N TYR A 152 -2.18 -12.13 -14.18
CA TYR A 152 -3.55 -12.00 -13.69
C TYR A 152 -4.55 -12.80 -14.51
N GLN A 153 -4.44 -12.76 -15.84
CA GLN A 153 -5.29 -13.51 -16.75
C GLN A 153 -5.14 -15.01 -16.53
N ALA A 154 -3.91 -15.53 -16.47
CA ALA A 154 -3.66 -16.95 -16.20
C ALA A 154 -4.23 -17.39 -14.84
N ILE A 155 -4.04 -16.59 -13.78
CA ILE A 155 -4.62 -16.88 -12.45
C ILE A 155 -6.14 -16.91 -12.52
N THR A 156 -6.75 -15.95 -13.22
CA THR A 156 -8.21 -15.85 -13.36
C THR A 156 -8.78 -17.04 -14.12
N GLU A 157 -8.15 -17.42 -15.24
CA GLU A 157 -8.54 -18.59 -16.03
C GLU A 157 -8.43 -19.88 -15.22
N LYS A 158 -7.31 -20.12 -14.53
CA LYS A 158 -7.13 -21.31 -13.69
C LYS A 158 -8.01 -21.33 -12.45
N SER A 159 -8.29 -20.18 -11.87
CA SER A 159 -9.25 -20.06 -10.76
C SER A 159 -10.66 -20.43 -11.22
N ALA A 160 -11.08 -19.98 -12.41
CA ALA A 160 -12.38 -20.32 -12.99
C ALA A 160 -12.51 -21.82 -13.31
N GLU A 161 -11.45 -22.46 -13.84
CA GLU A 161 -11.40 -23.92 -14.06
C GLU A 161 -11.59 -24.71 -12.76
N LEU A 162 -11.08 -24.18 -11.64
CA LEU A 162 -11.18 -24.78 -10.31
C LEU A 162 -12.45 -24.38 -9.54
N GLY A 163 -13.27 -23.47 -10.08
CA GLY A 163 -14.45 -22.94 -9.40
C GLY A 163 -14.14 -22.10 -8.16
N ILE A 164 -12.98 -21.43 -8.13
CA ILE A 164 -12.56 -20.56 -7.02
C ILE A 164 -12.48 -19.10 -7.46
N GLU A 165 -12.63 -18.18 -6.50
CA GLU A 165 -12.53 -16.74 -6.75
C GLU A 165 -11.05 -16.29 -6.78
N PRO A 166 -10.58 -15.61 -7.84
CA PRO A 166 -9.22 -15.09 -7.89
C PRO A 166 -9.10 -13.86 -6.98
N ARG A 167 -8.51 -14.03 -5.79
CA ARG A 167 -8.21 -12.91 -4.89
C ARG A 167 -6.75 -12.83 -4.47
N GLU A 168 -5.91 -12.30 -5.35
CA GLU A 168 -4.46 -12.29 -5.12
C GLU A 168 -3.79 -10.97 -5.50
N THR A 169 -2.82 -10.56 -4.67
CA THR A 169 -1.82 -9.57 -5.04
C THR A 169 -0.74 -10.28 -5.85
N ILE A 170 -0.45 -9.76 -7.03
CA ILE A 170 0.61 -10.28 -7.90
C ILE A 170 1.87 -9.49 -7.60
N TYR A 171 3.01 -10.16 -7.45
CA TYR A 171 4.28 -9.46 -7.34
C TYR A 171 5.39 -10.12 -8.15
N VAL A 172 6.33 -9.30 -8.60
CA VAL A 172 7.52 -9.71 -9.34
C VAL A 172 8.76 -9.33 -8.55
N VAL A 173 9.69 -10.26 -8.45
CA VAL A 173 10.95 -10.09 -7.69
C VAL A 173 12.14 -10.19 -8.66
N PRO A 174 12.93 -9.12 -8.80
CA PRO A 174 14.20 -9.17 -9.51
C PRO A 174 15.26 -9.97 -8.75
N ARG A 175 16.00 -10.80 -9.48
CA ARG A 175 17.22 -11.46 -8.98
C ARG A 175 18.18 -11.75 -10.13
N ASN A 176 19.42 -11.28 -10.00
CA ASN A 176 20.48 -11.47 -11.00
C ASN A 176 20.03 -11.12 -12.43
N ASN A 177 19.38 -9.96 -12.59
CA ASN A 177 18.82 -9.47 -13.86
C ASN A 177 17.76 -10.38 -14.50
N LYS A 178 17.15 -11.25 -13.70
CA LYS A 178 15.94 -12.02 -14.05
C LYS A 178 14.81 -11.60 -13.13
N ALA A 179 13.59 -11.89 -13.53
CA ALA A 179 12.40 -11.62 -12.74
C ALA A 179 11.60 -12.90 -12.57
N ASN A 180 11.14 -13.15 -11.35
CA ASN A 180 10.23 -14.24 -11.05
C ASN A 180 8.92 -13.66 -10.56
N TRP A 181 7.82 -14.14 -11.12
CA TRP A 181 6.47 -13.80 -10.65
C TRP A 181 6.05 -14.78 -9.56
N TYR A 182 5.44 -14.25 -8.51
CA TYR A 182 4.99 -15.03 -7.37
C TYR A 182 3.48 -14.83 -7.18
N PRO A 183 2.66 -15.57 -7.93
CA PRO A 183 1.26 -15.78 -7.55
C PRO A 183 1.23 -16.55 -6.21
N LYS A 184 0.11 -16.47 -5.50
CA LYS A 184 -0.12 -17.39 -4.39
C LYS A 184 -0.63 -18.73 -4.97
N THR A 185 -0.41 -19.80 -4.21
CA THR A 185 -0.92 -21.13 -4.55
C THR A 185 -2.45 -21.10 -4.63
N LEU A 186 -3.02 -21.63 -5.71
CA LEU A 186 -4.47 -21.79 -5.82
C LEU A 186 -4.91 -22.99 -5.00
N ASN A 187 -5.91 -22.81 -4.13
CA ASN A 187 -6.36 -23.86 -3.21
C ASN A 187 -7.84 -24.17 -3.45
N THR A 188 -8.15 -25.46 -3.51
CA THR A 188 -9.51 -26.00 -3.42
C THR A 188 -9.66 -26.75 -2.09
N ASP A 189 -10.85 -27.28 -1.81
CA ASP A 189 -11.09 -28.09 -0.60
C ASP A 189 -10.22 -29.34 -0.51
N ARG A 190 -9.65 -29.82 -1.63
CA ARG A 190 -8.97 -31.12 -1.70
C ARG A 190 -7.58 -31.09 -2.32
N SER A 191 -7.14 -29.96 -2.86
CA SER A 191 -5.92 -29.89 -3.66
C SER A 191 -5.36 -28.47 -3.70
N SER A 192 -4.03 -28.39 -3.72
CA SER A 192 -3.27 -27.15 -3.94
C SER A 192 -2.68 -27.17 -5.35
N TYR A 193 -2.54 -26.00 -5.97
CA TYR A 193 -1.97 -25.88 -7.30
C TYR A 193 -0.92 -24.78 -7.35
N ARG A 194 0.28 -25.14 -7.80
CA ARG A 194 1.37 -24.20 -8.04
C ARG A 194 1.34 -23.74 -9.49
N MET A 195 1.61 -22.46 -9.68
CA MET A 195 1.78 -21.83 -10.98
C MET A 195 3.20 -21.30 -11.09
N GLU A 196 3.86 -21.56 -12.21
CA GLU A 196 5.17 -20.98 -12.53
C GLU A 196 5.07 -20.13 -13.79
N PHE A 197 5.81 -19.03 -13.83
CA PHE A 197 5.79 -18.07 -14.91
C PHE A 197 7.20 -17.73 -15.35
N ASP A 198 7.37 -17.40 -16.63
CA ASP A 198 8.61 -16.79 -17.12
C ASP A 198 8.69 -15.31 -16.74
N SER A 199 9.83 -14.66 -17.01
CA SER A 199 10.02 -13.24 -16.69
C SER A 199 9.02 -12.31 -17.41
N GLN A 200 8.45 -12.75 -18.54
CA GLN A 200 7.49 -12.00 -19.34
C GLN A 200 6.04 -12.23 -18.88
N GLY A 201 5.83 -12.99 -17.81
CA GLY A 201 4.51 -13.27 -17.24
C GLY A 201 3.74 -14.35 -17.99
N ASN A 202 4.39 -15.14 -18.85
CA ASN A 202 3.73 -16.28 -19.51
C ASN A 202 3.74 -17.49 -18.57
N LEU A 203 2.60 -18.20 -18.50
CA LEU A 203 2.47 -19.42 -17.70
C LEU A 203 3.36 -20.53 -18.26
N LEU A 204 4.25 -21.06 -17.42
CA LEU A 204 5.12 -22.19 -17.73
C LEU A 204 4.53 -23.52 -17.27
N SER A 205 3.97 -23.56 -16.06
CA SER A 205 3.37 -24.76 -15.50
C SER A 205 2.19 -24.46 -14.58
N PHE A 206 1.29 -25.43 -14.46
CA PHE A 206 0.17 -25.46 -13.53
C PHE A 206 0.05 -26.88 -12.98
N GLU A 207 0.52 -27.08 -11.76
CA GLU A 207 0.73 -28.41 -11.19
C GLU A 207 0.01 -28.56 -9.86
N GLN A 208 -0.69 -29.68 -9.68
CA GLN A 208 -1.25 -30.06 -8.39
C GLN A 208 -0.12 -30.50 -7.44
N THR A 209 -0.13 -29.97 -6.21
CA THR A 209 0.87 -30.22 -5.15
C THR A 209 0.27 -30.79 -3.90
#